data_AF-A0A2D9T2L9-F1
#
_entry.id   AF-A0A2D9T2L9-F1
#
_cell.length_a   1.000
_cell.length_b   1.000
_cell.length_c   1.000
_cell.angle_alpha   90.00
_cell.angle_beta   90.00
_cell.angle_gamma   90.00
#
_symmetry.space_group_name_H-M   'P 1'
#
loop_
_entity.id
_entity.type
_entity.pdbx_description
1 polymer ?
#
loop_
_entity_poly.entity_id
_entity_poly.type
_entity_poly.pdbx_seq_one_letter_code
_entity_poly.pdbx_strand_id
1 'polypeptide(L)'
;MLRLALLGSLLFAACSPALPARYVVEKDLDGFAYRRYQHVLDVELPVEGNPAEGHTATYFRRGEGSVVLATAFVTVYAEARGLAAELRERMEDLATYDAAVAEREGENVWVLDGDEPWVLWVSGRHVVKLGGPAGGEVPEALLETYLDLYPSDLADNGSAEEGAPSAGPSRAVTEESEDLDVPTSLREGAVR
;
A
#
# COMPACT_ATOMS: atom_id res chain seq x y z
N MET A 1 -54.20 2.23 -18.56
CA MET A 1 -53.41 1.04 -18.21
C MET A 1 -52.03 1.50 -17.77
N LEU A 2 -51.79 1.57 -16.45
CA LEU A 2 -50.57 2.11 -15.85
C LEU A 2 -49.63 0.92 -15.54
N ARG A 3 -48.51 0.79 -16.25
CA ARG A 3 -47.48 -0.23 -15.96
C ARG A 3 -46.49 0.35 -14.97
N LEU A 4 -46.56 -0.13 -13.74
CA LEU A 4 -45.61 0.11 -12.66
C LEU A 4 -44.35 -0.74 -12.97
N ALA A 5 -43.26 -0.10 -13.38
CA ALA A 5 -41.98 -0.77 -13.52
C ALA A 5 -41.25 -0.73 -12.16
N LEU A 6 -41.25 -1.87 -11.47
CA LEU A 6 -40.41 -2.11 -10.30
C LEU A 6 -38.95 -2.17 -10.78
N LEU A 7 -38.18 -1.10 -10.56
CA LEU A 7 -36.72 -1.14 -10.65
C LEU A 7 -36.19 -1.84 -9.40
N GLY A 8 -35.78 -3.10 -9.53
CA GLY A 8 -35.13 -3.85 -8.47
C GLY A 8 -33.68 -3.42 -8.32
N SER A 9 -33.37 -2.70 -7.23
CA SER A 9 -32.00 -2.47 -6.78
C SER A 9 -31.43 -3.78 -6.22
N LEU A 10 -30.62 -4.50 -7.01
CA LEU A 10 -29.75 -5.55 -6.51
C LEU A 10 -28.61 -4.91 -5.72
N LEU A 11 -28.74 -4.92 -4.40
CA LEU A 11 -27.63 -4.70 -3.47
C LEU A 11 -26.72 -5.91 -3.56
N PHE A 12 -25.65 -5.82 -4.35
CA PHE A 12 -24.50 -6.69 -4.21
C PHE A 12 -23.86 -6.37 -2.87
N ALA A 13 -24.21 -7.13 -1.83
CA ALA A 13 -23.41 -7.17 -0.62
C ALA A 13 -22.08 -7.84 -1.01
N ALA A 14 -21.11 -7.01 -1.40
CA ALA A 14 -19.72 -7.45 -1.52
C ALA A 14 -19.30 -7.91 -0.13
N CYS A 15 -19.28 -9.23 0.09
CA CYS A 15 -18.66 -9.82 1.25
C CYS A 15 -17.14 -9.68 1.06
N SER A 16 -16.59 -8.50 1.34
CA SER A 16 -15.14 -8.40 1.51
C SER A 16 -14.73 -9.35 2.63
N PRO A 17 -13.71 -10.19 2.41
CA PRO A 17 -13.27 -11.10 3.45
C PRO A 17 -12.85 -10.31 4.69
N ALA A 18 -13.24 -10.81 5.86
CA ALA A 18 -12.81 -10.19 7.10
C ALA A 18 -11.28 -10.25 7.21
N LEU A 19 -10.66 -9.11 7.54
CA LEU A 19 -9.21 -9.04 7.70
C LEU A 19 -8.72 -10.03 8.78
N PRO A 20 -7.57 -10.70 8.57
CA PRO A 20 -6.96 -11.55 9.58
C PRO A 20 -6.67 -10.77 10.87
N ALA A 21 -6.76 -11.45 12.03
CA ALA A 21 -6.53 -10.82 13.33
C ALA A 21 -5.13 -10.19 13.50
N ARG A 22 -4.15 -10.67 12.73
CA ARG A 22 -2.78 -10.15 12.69
C ARG A 22 -2.40 -9.60 11.30
N TYR A 23 -3.40 -9.25 10.49
CA TYR A 23 -3.30 -8.59 9.19
C TYR A 23 -2.57 -9.36 8.07
N VAL A 24 -1.96 -10.51 8.38
CA VAL A 24 -1.33 -11.39 7.40
C VAL A 24 -1.99 -12.76 7.38
N VAL A 25 -1.84 -13.49 6.27
CA VAL A 25 -2.50 -14.78 6.07
C VAL A 25 -1.67 -15.91 6.65
N GLU A 26 -2.08 -16.45 7.77
CA GLU A 26 -1.31 -17.46 8.51
C GLU A 26 -1.74 -18.90 8.20
N LYS A 27 -1.76 -19.21 6.91
CA LYS A 27 -2.09 -20.53 6.36
C LYS A 27 -1.35 -20.73 5.04
N ASP A 28 -1.31 -21.97 4.57
CA ASP A 28 -0.77 -22.28 3.25
C ASP A 28 -1.56 -21.54 2.17
N LEU A 29 -0.82 -21.01 1.20
CA LEU A 29 -1.31 -20.39 -0.02
C LEU A 29 -0.93 -21.30 -1.18
N ASP A 30 -1.61 -21.21 -2.32
CA ASP A 30 -1.43 -22.22 -3.38
C ASP A 30 0.07 -22.43 -3.74
N GLY A 31 0.53 -23.66 -3.57
CA GLY A 31 1.93 -24.07 -3.74
C GLY A 31 2.94 -23.56 -2.69
N PHE A 32 2.55 -22.69 -1.74
CA PHE A 32 3.41 -22.08 -0.72
C PHE A 32 2.95 -22.42 0.71
N ALA A 33 3.80 -23.13 1.45
CA ALA A 33 3.54 -23.44 2.85
C ALA A 33 3.84 -22.23 3.75
N TYR A 34 2.94 -21.94 4.68
CA TYR A 34 3.19 -20.92 5.70
C TYR A 34 4.28 -21.37 6.67
N ARG A 35 5.20 -20.46 6.98
CA ARG A 35 6.33 -20.74 7.87
C ARG A 35 6.16 -20.09 9.24
N ARG A 36 5.96 -18.78 9.27
CA ARG A 36 5.91 -18.00 10.50
C ARG A 36 5.31 -16.62 10.29
N TYR A 37 4.81 -16.08 11.40
CA TYR A 37 4.44 -14.69 11.60
C TYR A 37 5.51 -13.99 12.44
N GLN A 38 5.72 -12.70 12.19
CA GLN A 38 6.44 -11.83 13.11
C GLN A 38 5.75 -10.46 13.21
N HIS A 39 5.71 -9.92 14.43
CA HIS A 39 5.37 -8.53 14.67
C HIS A 39 6.65 -7.70 14.57
N VAL A 40 6.62 -6.63 13.80
CA VAL A 40 7.77 -5.75 13.52
C VAL A 40 7.43 -4.36 14.03
N LEU A 41 8.20 -3.91 15.03
CA LEU A 41 8.02 -2.58 15.62
C LEU A 41 8.77 -1.49 14.83
N ASP A 42 9.74 -1.89 14.00
CA ASP A 42 10.51 -0.99 13.14
C ASP A 42 9.88 -0.98 11.75
N VAL A 43 9.09 0.05 11.46
CA VAL A 43 8.35 0.18 10.21
C VAL A 43 9.29 0.66 9.11
N GLU A 44 9.39 -0.09 8.01
CA GLU A 44 10.31 0.20 6.91
C GLU A 44 10.05 1.54 6.21
N LEU A 45 8.79 2.02 6.26
CA LEU A 45 8.34 3.26 5.63
C LEU A 45 7.73 4.19 6.69
N PRO A 46 8.53 4.79 7.58
CA PRO A 46 7.98 5.69 8.60
C PRO A 46 7.38 6.93 7.93
N VAL A 47 6.18 7.31 8.37
CA VAL A 47 5.49 8.55 7.98
C VAL A 47 5.43 9.45 9.21
N GLU A 48 5.91 10.68 9.07
CA GLU A 48 5.98 11.62 10.18
C GLU A 48 4.58 11.91 10.76
N GLY A 49 4.48 11.93 12.10
CA GLY A 49 3.21 12.14 12.80
C GLY A 49 2.15 11.03 12.61
N ASN A 50 2.45 9.95 11.89
CA ASN A 50 1.54 8.84 11.63
C ASN A 50 2.17 7.51 12.09
N PRO A 51 2.06 7.16 13.39
CA PRO A 51 2.67 5.95 13.92
C PRO A 51 2.08 4.69 13.27
N ALA A 52 2.89 3.65 13.18
CA ALA A 52 2.51 2.42 12.50
C ALA A 52 3.08 1.16 13.17
N GLU A 53 2.44 0.02 12.91
CA GLU A 53 2.86 -1.31 13.35
C GLU A 53 3.01 -2.24 12.13
N GLY A 54 4.08 -3.04 12.10
CA GLY A 54 4.38 -3.94 10.99
C GLY A 54 4.03 -5.40 11.31
N HIS A 55 3.44 -6.10 10.34
CA HIS A 55 3.12 -7.51 10.44
C HIS A 55 3.72 -8.24 9.24
N THR A 56 4.47 -9.33 9.48
CA THR A 56 5.04 -10.12 8.39
C THR A 56 4.63 -11.58 8.47
N ALA A 57 4.37 -12.18 7.31
CA ALA A 57 4.26 -13.62 7.12
C ALA A 57 5.31 -14.08 6.10
N THR A 58 6.03 -15.14 6.44
CA THR A 58 6.95 -15.80 5.51
C THR A 58 6.34 -17.11 5.03
N TYR A 59 6.45 -17.35 3.73
CA TYR A 59 6.02 -18.57 3.07
C TYR A 59 7.20 -19.23 2.35
N PHE A 60 7.09 -20.53 2.10
CA PHE A 60 8.10 -21.24 1.34
C PHE A 60 7.52 -22.32 0.44
N ARG A 61 8.21 -22.58 -0.66
CA ARG A 61 7.97 -23.73 -1.53
C ARG A 61 9.27 -24.50 -1.69
N ARG A 62 9.20 -25.83 -1.57
CA ARG A 62 10.35 -26.71 -1.84
C ARG A 62 10.40 -27.02 -3.34
N GLY A 63 11.53 -26.72 -3.97
CA GLY A 63 11.84 -27.14 -5.34
C GLY A 63 12.83 -28.31 -5.35
N GLU A 64 13.24 -28.76 -6.54
CA GLU A 64 14.31 -29.75 -6.69
C GLU A 64 15.65 -29.12 -6.27
N GLY A 65 16.05 -29.38 -5.02
CA GLY A 65 17.34 -28.92 -4.48
C GLY A 65 17.38 -27.47 -3.98
N SER A 66 16.27 -26.74 -4.03
CA SER A 66 16.19 -25.34 -3.55
C SER A 66 14.93 -25.07 -2.71
N VAL A 67 14.98 -23.98 -1.93
CA VAL A 67 13.82 -23.45 -1.21
C VAL A 67 13.55 -22.06 -1.75
N VAL A 68 12.34 -21.85 -2.24
CA VAL A 68 11.84 -20.55 -2.67
C VAL A 68 11.13 -19.91 -1.49
N LEU A 69 11.50 -18.67 -1.16
CA LEU A 69 10.84 -17.88 -0.13
C LEU A 69 9.97 -16.82 -0.78
N ALA A 70 8.87 -16.51 -0.10
CA ALA A 70 8.05 -15.35 -0.40
C ALA A 70 7.62 -14.72 0.93
N THR A 71 7.46 -13.41 0.93
CA THR A 71 7.16 -12.67 2.17
C THR A 71 6.04 -11.68 1.92
N ALA A 72 5.13 -11.59 2.87
CA ALA A 72 4.15 -10.52 2.92
C ALA A 72 4.44 -9.64 4.14
N PHE A 73 4.41 -8.33 3.94
CA PHE A 73 4.42 -7.33 4.98
C PHE A 73 3.14 -6.50 4.89
N VAL A 74 2.48 -6.30 6.01
CA VAL A 74 1.36 -5.38 6.14
C VAL A 74 1.70 -4.40 7.26
N THR A 75 1.85 -3.15 6.90
CA THR A 75 2.06 -2.04 7.85
C THR A 75 0.72 -1.37 8.09
N VAL A 76 0.33 -1.22 9.36
CA VAL A 76 -0.92 -0.59 9.79
C VAL A 76 -0.58 0.79 10.36
N TYR A 77 -0.99 1.85 9.67
CA TYR A 77 -0.83 3.23 10.14
C TYR A 77 -2.02 3.64 11.01
N ALA A 78 -1.82 4.65 11.85
CA ALA A 78 -2.91 5.24 12.63
C ALA A 78 -3.95 5.92 11.73
N GLU A 79 -3.49 6.61 10.69
CA GLU A 79 -4.32 7.40 9.77
C GLU A 79 -4.15 6.96 8.30
N ALA A 80 -5.26 6.92 7.56
CA ALA A 80 -5.26 6.63 6.12
C ALA A 80 -4.99 7.87 5.26
N ARG A 81 -5.62 8.99 5.59
CA ARG A 81 -5.66 10.18 4.73
C ARG A 81 -4.26 10.69 4.39
N GLY A 82 -3.99 10.87 3.10
CA GLY A 82 -2.72 11.34 2.56
C GLY A 82 -1.62 10.27 2.46
N LEU A 83 -1.86 9.05 2.93
CA LEU A 83 -0.84 7.99 2.99
C LEU A 83 -0.30 7.61 1.61
N ALA A 84 -1.14 7.59 0.57
CA ALA A 84 -0.66 7.31 -0.78
C ALA A 84 0.31 8.38 -1.31
N ALA A 85 0.07 9.66 -0.99
CA ALA A 85 0.94 10.76 -1.39
C ALA A 85 2.30 10.68 -0.67
N GLU A 86 2.29 10.48 0.65
CA GLU A 86 3.49 10.31 1.48
C GLU A 86 4.39 9.18 0.96
N LEU A 87 3.80 8.01 0.67
CA LEU A 87 4.58 6.86 0.22
C LEU A 87 5.07 7.03 -1.21
N ARG A 88 4.27 7.68 -2.08
CA ARG A 88 4.69 8.01 -3.43
C ARG A 88 5.94 8.88 -3.43
N GLU A 89 5.92 9.99 -2.69
CA GLU A 89 7.08 10.88 -2.52
C GLU A 89 8.29 10.09 -2.03
N ARG A 90 8.08 9.22 -1.03
CA ARG A 90 9.15 8.36 -0.51
C ARG A 90 9.71 7.36 -1.53
N MET A 91 8.89 6.77 -2.39
CA MET A 91 9.37 5.88 -3.43
C MET A 91 10.14 6.61 -4.52
N GLU A 92 9.74 7.83 -4.86
CA GLU A 92 10.48 8.69 -5.77
C GLU A 92 11.89 9.02 -5.22
N ASP A 93 12.03 9.10 -3.90
CA ASP A 93 13.32 9.29 -3.20
C ASP A 93 14.17 8.01 -3.06
N LEU A 94 13.58 6.81 -3.21
CA LEU A 94 14.30 5.55 -3.08
C LEU A 94 15.16 5.30 -4.33
N ALA A 95 16.32 5.96 -4.39
CA ALA A 95 17.28 5.91 -5.50
C ALA A 95 17.86 4.51 -5.87
N THR A 96 17.44 3.44 -5.18
CA THR A 96 17.96 2.08 -5.37
C THR A 96 17.02 1.18 -6.19
N TYR A 97 15.76 1.59 -6.39
CA TYR A 97 14.77 0.79 -7.11
C TYR A 97 14.20 1.57 -8.29
N ASP A 98 13.99 0.88 -9.40
CA ASP A 98 13.15 1.39 -10.48
C ASP A 98 11.69 1.11 -10.10
N ALA A 99 11.00 2.15 -9.62
CA ALA A 99 9.59 2.08 -9.24
C ALA A 99 8.69 2.38 -10.45
N ALA A 100 7.74 1.49 -10.72
CA ALA A 100 6.73 1.67 -11.76
C ALA A 100 5.34 1.32 -11.24
N VAL A 101 4.30 1.90 -11.85
CA VAL A 101 2.92 1.50 -11.61
C VAL A 101 2.55 0.44 -12.64
N ALA A 102 1.92 -0.64 -12.20
CA ALA A 102 1.44 -1.69 -13.08
C ALA A 102 0.11 -2.26 -12.59
N GLU A 103 -0.72 -2.71 -13.52
CA GLU A 103 -1.95 -3.43 -13.21
C GLU A 103 -1.63 -4.90 -12.84
N ARG A 104 -2.22 -5.39 -11.76
CA ARG A 104 -2.11 -6.76 -11.23
C ARG A 104 -3.46 -7.17 -10.68
N GLU A 105 -4.01 -8.29 -11.15
CA GLU A 105 -5.38 -8.74 -10.78
C GLU A 105 -6.46 -7.64 -10.97
N GLY A 106 -6.29 -6.76 -11.96
CA GLY A 106 -7.21 -5.64 -12.22
C GLY A 106 -7.05 -4.43 -11.30
N GLU A 107 -6.04 -4.44 -10.43
CA GLU A 107 -5.75 -3.37 -9.46
C GLU A 107 -4.39 -2.72 -9.78
N ASN A 108 -4.27 -1.41 -9.60
CA ASN A 108 -2.98 -0.73 -9.78
C ASN A 108 -2.11 -0.92 -8.55
N VAL A 109 -0.85 -1.30 -8.75
CA VAL A 109 0.13 -1.47 -7.68
C VAL A 109 1.46 -0.86 -8.09
N TRP A 110 2.29 -0.50 -7.11
CA TRP A 110 3.68 -0.18 -7.36
C TRP A 110 4.50 -1.47 -7.47
N VAL A 111 5.33 -1.56 -8.49
CA VAL A 111 6.31 -2.62 -8.70
C VAL A 111 7.68 -2.00 -8.55
N LEU A 112 8.50 -2.55 -7.66
CA LEU A 112 9.88 -2.13 -7.43
C LEU A 112 10.79 -3.21 -7.99
N ASP A 113 11.55 -2.87 -9.03
CA ASP A 113 12.53 -3.76 -9.64
C ASP A 113 13.92 -3.58 -8.99
N GLY A 114 14.57 -4.70 -8.68
CA GLY A 114 15.81 -4.80 -7.92
C GLY A 114 16.30 -6.25 -7.84
N ASP A 115 17.25 -6.55 -6.93
CA ASP A 115 17.76 -7.92 -6.76
C ASP A 115 16.64 -8.94 -6.41
N GLU A 116 15.64 -8.49 -5.66
CA GLU A 116 14.40 -9.21 -5.35
C GLU A 116 13.20 -8.38 -5.81
N PRO A 117 12.18 -9.00 -6.43
CA PRO A 117 10.99 -8.30 -6.89
C PRO A 117 10.08 -7.94 -5.71
N TRP A 118 9.62 -6.69 -5.68
CA TRP A 118 8.63 -6.24 -4.71
C TRP A 118 7.39 -5.67 -5.41
N VAL A 119 6.22 -5.97 -4.84
CA VAL A 119 4.94 -5.34 -5.19
C VAL A 119 4.39 -4.68 -3.94
N LEU A 120 3.96 -3.43 -4.04
CA LEU A 120 3.51 -2.61 -2.92
C LEU A 120 2.27 -1.80 -3.31
N TRP A 121 1.31 -1.67 -2.40
CA TRP A 121 0.17 -0.77 -2.58
C TRP A 121 -0.42 -0.29 -1.24
N VAL A 122 -1.28 0.71 -1.32
CA VAL A 122 -2.04 1.25 -0.18
C VAL A 122 -3.47 0.75 -0.22
N SER A 123 -4.03 0.40 0.94
CA SER A 123 -5.44 0.03 1.13
C SER A 123 -5.96 0.66 2.42
N GLY A 124 -6.56 1.85 2.29
CA GLY A 124 -6.92 2.72 3.40
C GLY A 124 -5.70 3.09 4.26
N ARG A 125 -5.65 2.61 5.51
CA ARG A 125 -4.52 2.82 6.43
C ARG A 125 -3.46 1.71 6.39
N HIS A 126 -3.61 0.76 5.48
CA HIS A 126 -2.70 -0.37 5.35
C HIS A 126 -1.77 -0.17 4.17
N VAL A 127 -0.52 -0.54 4.34
CA VAL A 127 0.44 -0.67 3.25
C VAL A 127 0.81 -2.12 3.15
N VAL A 128 0.52 -2.72 1.99
CA VAL A 128 0.88 -4.11 1.72
C VAL A 128 2.12 -4.10 0.85
N LYS A 129 3.10 -4.94 1.22
CA LYS A 129 4.33 -5.16 0.46
C LYS A 129 4.58 -6.67 0.35
N LEU A 130 4.64 -7.17 -0.86
CA LEU A 130 4.89 -8.58 -1.17
C LEU A 130 6.25 -8.73 -1.85
N GLY A 131 7.03 -9.69 -1.39
CA GLY A 131 8.35 -10.02 -1.93
C GLY A 131 8.38 -11.43 -2.51
N GLY A 132 8.95 -11.54 -3.71
CA GLY A 132 9.25 -12.81 -4.38
C GLY A 132 10.71 -13.24 -4.20
N PRO A 133 11.10 -14.41 -4.74
CA PRO A 133 12.49 -14.84 -4.75
C PRO A 133 13.34 -13.98 -5.69
N ALA A 134 14.64 -13.86 -5.35
CA ALA A 134 15.62 -13.21 -6.22
C ALA A 134 15.62 -13.77 -7.65
N GLY A 135 15.57 -12.88 -8.64
CA GLY A 135 15.49 -13.22 -10.06
C GLY A 135 14.18 -13.89 -10.51
N GLY A 136 13.13 -13.86 -9.69
CA GLY A 136 11.80 -14.36 -10.02
C GLY A 136 10.72 -13.28 -9.96
N GLU A 137 9.50 -13.67 -9.65
CA GLU A 137 8.34 -12.78 -9.48
C GLU A 137 7.66 -13.04 -8.13
N VAL A 138 6.89 -12.05 -7.64
CA VAL A 138 5.99 -12.28 -6.49
C VAL A 138 4.98 -13.37 -6.87
N PRO A 139 4.80 -14.43 -6.05
CA PRO A 139 3.86 -15.50 -6.39
C PRO A 139 2.43 -14.99 -6.56
N GLU A 140 1.78 -15.38 -7.66
CA GLU A 140 0.40 -15.01 -8.00
C GLU A 140 -0.58 -15.33 -6.86
N ALA A 141 -0.44 -16.50 -6.22
CA ALA A 141 -1.27 -16.90 -5.09
C ALA A 141 -1.19 -15.94 -3.89
N LEU A 142 -0.01 -15.33 -3.65
CA LEU A 142 0.13 -14.30 -2.61
C LEU A 142 -0.54 -13.00 -3.08
N LEU A 143 -0.28 -12.59 -4.32
CA LEU A 143 -0.80 -11.36 -4.90
C LEU A 143 -2.33 -11.34 -4.91
N GLU A 144 -2.97 -12.36 -5.48
CA GLU A 144 -4.43 -12.53 -5.50
C GLU A 144 -5.02 -12.50 -4.09
N THR A 145 -4.47 -13.32 -3.17
CA THR A 145 -4.98 -13.41 -1.80
C THR A 145 -4.93 -12.06 -1.07
N TYR A 146 -3.83 -11.32 -1.23
CA TYR A 146 -3.66 -10.06 -0.51
C TYR A 146 -4.41 -8.90 -1.18
N LEU A 147 -4.56 -8.88 -2.51
CA LEU A 147 -5.40 -7.89 -3.18
C LEU A 147 -6.89 -8.07 -2.84
N ASP A 148 -7.37 -9.31 -2.71
CA ASP A 148 -8.76 -9.58 -2.26
C ASP A 148 -8.99 -9.10 -0.82
N LEU A 149 -7.99 -9.24 0.07
CA LEU A 149 -8.06 -8.75 1.45
C LEU A 149 -7.87 -7.23 1.56
N TYR A 150 -7.02 -6.67 0.71
CA TYR A 150 -6.59 -5.28 0.71
C TYR A 150 -6.70 -4.72 -0.72
N PRO A 151 -7.90 -4.32 -1.17
CA PRO A 151 -8.06 -3.70 -2.48
C PRO A 151 -7.19 -2.44 -2.60
N SER A 152 -6.66 -2.18 -3.79
CA SER A 152 -5.76 -1.05 -3.98
C SER A 152 -6.53 0.26 -4.00
N ASP A 153 -5.99 1.25 -3.30
CA ASP A 153 -6.46 2.62 -3.40
C ASP A 153 -5.80 3.36 -4.59
N LEU A 154 -4.92 2.74 -5.36
CA LEU A 154 -4.09 3.43 -6.35
C LEU A 154 -4.75 3.55 -7.73
N ALA A 155 -4.55 4.70 -8.36
CA ALA A 155 -4.85 4.98 -9.76
C ALA A 155 -3.70 4.56 -10.68
N ASP A 156 -3.94 4.64 -11.99
CA ASP A 156 -2.99 4.25 -13.05
C ASP A 156 -1.65 5.00 -13.01
N ASN A 157 -1.66 6.23 -12.49
CA ASN A 157 -0.49 7.06 -12.30
C ASN A 157 0.23 6.78 -10.97
N GLY A 158 -0.32 5.92 -10.10
CA GLY A 158 0.20 5.60 -8.77
C GLY A 158 -0.12 6.62 -7.67
N SER A 159 -1.03 7.58 -7.89
CA SER A 159 -1.64 8.36 -6.81
C SER A 159 -2.83 7.60 -6.24
N ALA A 160 -3.42 8.06 -5.14
CA ALA A 160 -4.71 7.54 -4.71
C ALA A 160 -5.81 7.85 -5.75
N GLU A 161 -6.74 6.92 -5.93
CA GLU A 161 -8.02 7.11 -6.61
C GLU A 161 -8.84 8.20 -5.91
N GLU A 162 -9.66 8.92 -6.70
CA GLU A 162 -10.50 9.98 -6.14
C GLU A 162 -11.51 9.39 -5.14
N GLY A 163 -11.50 9.89 -3.91
CA GLY A 163 -12.39 9.44 -2.85
C GLY A 163 -11.93 8.19 -2.09
N ALA A 164 -10.79 7.59 -2.47
CA ALA A 164 -10.17 6.53 -1.68
C ALA A 164 -9.80 7.03 -0.26
N PRO A 165 -9.85 6.18 0.78
CA PRO A 165 -9.54 6.62 2.14
C PRO A 165 -8.10 7.12 2.32
N SER A 166 -7.16 6.64 1.49
CA SER A 166 -5.77 7.10 1.49
C SER A 166 -5.51 8.39 0.70
N ALA A 167 -6.53 8.91 0.01
CA ALA A 167 -6.42 10.15 -0.77
C ALA A 167 -6.20 11.38 0.13
N GLY A 168 -5.65 12.44 -0.47
CA GLY A 168 -5.31 13.70 0.18
C GLY A 168 -3.85 14.07 -0.05
N PRO A 169 -3.47 15.32 0.28
CA PRO A 169 -2.08 15.73 0.19
C PRO A 169 -1.21 15.01 1.23
N SER A 170 0.08 14.92 0.91
CA SER A 170 1.13 14.63 1.90
C SER A 170 1.07 15.68 3.02
N ARG A 171 1.23 15.25 4.27
CA ARG A 171 1.26 16.10 5.46
C ARG A 171 2.50 16.98 5.45
N ALA A 172 3.63 16.47 4.94
CA ALA A 172 4.88 17.23 4.79
C ALA A 172 4.70 18.52 3.96
N VAL A 173 3.86 18.47 2.92
CA VAL A 173 3.56 19.63 2.05
C VAL A 173 2.70 20.68 2.75
N THR A 174 1.89 20.28 3.73
CA THR A 174 1.01 21.23 4.44
C THR A 174 1.83 22.16 5.33
N GLU A 175 2.86 21.64 6.00
CA GLU A 175 3.69 22.41 6.95
C GLU A 175 4.65 23.39 6.25
N GLU A 176 5.21 23.05 5.08
CA GLU A 176 6.03 24.02 4.31
C GLU A 176 5.23 25.21 3.78
N SER A 177 3.92 25.06 3.59
CA SER A 177 3.06 26.11 3.04
C SER A 177 2.60 27.16 4.06
N GLU A 178 2.71 26.88 5.37
CA GLU A 178 2.25 27.76 6.45
C GLU A 178 3.31 28.78 6.92
N ASP A 179 4.57 28.66 6.48
CA ASP A 179 5.70 29.45 7.03
C ASP A 179 6.20 30.61 6.14
N LEU A 180 5.39 31.10 5.20
CA LEU A 180 5.72 32.28 4.39
C LEU A 180 4.73 33.45 4.53
N ASP A 181 4.14 33.65 5.71
CA ASP A 181 3.56 34.95 6.04
C ASP A 181 4.65 35.86 6.63
N VAL A 182 5.49 36.42 5.74
CA VAL A 182 6.52 37.39 6.10
C VAL A 182 5.85 38.56 6.84
N PRO A 183 6.17 38.81 8.12
CA PRO A 183 5.56 39.88 8.88
C PRO A 183 5.72 41.22 8.16
N THR A 184 4.61 41.95 8.00
CA THR A 184 4.56 43.25 7.30
C THR A 184 5.61 44.25 7.80
N SER A 185 6.07 44.10 9.04
CA SER A 185 7.12 44.91 9.68
C SER A 185 8.51 44.80 9.03
N LEU A 186 8.76 43.85 8.12
CA LEU A 186 10.03 43.73 7.39
C LEU A 186 10.02 44.36 5.99
N ARG A 187 8.90 44.92 5.52
CA ARG A 187 8.80 45.57 4.19
C ARG A 187 9.13 47.07 4.18
N GLU A 188 9.12 47.75 5.34
CA GLU A 188 9.44 49.19 5.46
C GLU A 188 10.82 49.39 6.11
N GLY A 189 11.90 49.13 5.37
CA GLY A 189 13.25 49.37 5.86
C GLY A 189 14.29 49.75 4.81
N ALA A 190 13.93 49.76 3.52
CA ALA A 190 14.85 50.06 2.43
C ALA A 190 14.45 51.33 1.67
N VAL A 191 14.36 52.46 2.38
CA VAL A 191 14.53 53.78 1.77
C VAL A 191 15.34 54.66 2.71
N ARG A 192 16.65 54.71 2.49
CA ARG A 192 17.39 55.96 2.28
C ARG A 192 18.82 55.69 1.84
#